data_AF-A0A9P1AFB1-F1
#
_entry.id   AF-A0A9P1AFB1-F1
#
_cell.length_a   1.000
_cell.length_b   1.000
_cell.length_c   1.000
_cell.angle_alpha   90.00
_cell.angle_beta   90.00
_cell.angle_gamma   90.00
#
_symmetry.space_group_name_H-M   'P 1'
#
loop_
_entity.id
_entity.type
_entity.pdbx_description
1 polymer ?
#
loop_
_entity_poly.entity_id
_entity_poly.type
_entity_poly.pdbx_seq_one_letter_code
_entity_poly.pdbx_strand_id
1 'polypeptide(L)'
;MLATTSNFSSRNTPISSRRKESYFVKSTPRGLEQAQFLAVNKDGSVLYGLRFRIQLSIIELPEQAPEVLTEATEKTVCKYHVASGSQQTFHLDDDIDPLQLTRILEFYVLAEDLVVILSYDTEQFQFTQMAVHLEKRKAWAQTVATRRMTVSRVAGPPIINLSFLDRGRILLCGARNTVEGRSERMTLSISADPLSSWKRKDEDLSALMEDFNTFLSSRTSETDGNSLIGLFLLDLDDERISILLSQTLTEDPNSPPLLSTNFIGVIDRKDNKFSVKKIDNSAIANGEPLRVTSIANLKVKNGSLWMSFSLNDVEKLKTLYWRFKHLYVRIMLRLMIIGFHGSLYLWRFDNGLSFYCLTRILTFLHGPTMIPIYSPQRKFHLCYLSMERLKFFRFNHSARVLKSKRDPNDTDFAVNFDVDSSGGAVVVDFPTEEEKNEQMIVSYYPNPTEPQTLAKMTTYSAYKHFPSFEKCSLLRRMTGILDWKWTV
;
A
#
# COMPACT_ATOMS: atom_id res chain seq x y z
N MET A 1 -18.08 54.31 27.04
CA MET A 1 -19.18 54.78 26.17
C MET A 1 -18.69 54.78 24.74
N LEU A 2 -19.34 53.97 23.89
CA LEU A 2 -19.56 54.09 22.43
C LEU A 2 -18.30 54.21 21.53
N ALA A 3 -17.87 53.19 20.77
CA ALA A 3 -18.51 52.44 19.67
C ALA A 3 -18.69 53.23 18.36
N THR A 4 -17.97 52.80 17.32
CA THR A 4 -18.41 52.64 15.90
C THR A 4 -17.36 51.76 15.19
N THR A 5 -17.56 50.45 14.99
CA THR A 5 -18.20 49.76 13.85
C THR A 5 -17.71 50.18 12.45
N SER A 6 -17.00 49.28 11.78
CA SER A 6 -17.12 49.06 10.32
C SER A 6 -16.86 47.59 9.95
N ASN A 7 -17.97 46.86 9.91
CA ASN A 7 -18.36 45.84 8.94
C ASN A 7 -17.35 44.77 8.48
N PHE A 8 -17.58 43.58 9.04
CA PHE A 8 -17.52 42.30 8.33
C PHE A 8 -18.19 42.40 6.94
N SER A 9 -17.44 42.08 5.89
CA SER A 9 -18.02 41.50 4.68
C SER A 9 -17.22 40.26 4.31
N SER A 10 -17.87 39.12 4.46
CA SER A 10 -17.50 37.83 3.93
C SER A 10 -17.27 37.92 2.42
N ARG A 11 -16.03 37.76 1.97
CA ARG A 11 -15.73 37.31 0.61
C ARG A 11 -15.07 35.93 0.70
N ASN A 12 -15.92 34.92 0.57
CA ASN A 12 -15.54 33.59 0.10
C ASN A 12 -14.73 33.76 -1.19
N THR A 13 -13.42 33.63 -1.07
CA THR A 13 -12.53 33.36 -2.20
C THR A 13 -12.15 31.89 -2.09
N PRO A 14 -12.37 31.08 -3.15
CA PRO A 14 -11.98 29.69 -3.11
C PRO A 14 -10.46 29.64 -3.04
N ILE A 15 -9.90 29.00 -2.02
CA ILE A 15 -8.46 28.73 -1.90
C ILE A 15 -8.11 27.69 -2.97
N SER A 16 -7.97 28.17 -4.19
CA SER A 16 -7.46 27.47 -5.36
C SER A 16 -6.01 27.92 -5.53
N SER A 17 -5.10 27.36 -4.73
CA SER A 17 -3.70 27.20 -5.14
C SER A 17 -3.05 26.03 -4.40
N ARG A 18 -2.58 25.09 -5.21
CA ARG A 18 -1.81 23.88 -4.92
C ARG A 18 -0.71 24.09 -3.87
N ARG A 19 -0.99 23.87 -2.59
CA ARG A 19 0.05 23.59 -1.59
C ARG A 19 0.13 22.09 -1.36
N LYS A 20 1.25 21.46 -1.73
CA LYS A 20 1.57 20.09 -1.32
C LYS A 20 1.58 20.06 0.22
N GLU A 21 0.72 19.23 0.80
CA GLU A 21 0.58 19.01 2.26
C GLU A 21 1.72 18.15 2.83
N SER A 22 2.79 17.89 2.06
CA SER A 22 3.96 17.16 2.54
C SER A 22 4.96 18.09 3.23
N TYR A 23 5.48 17.60 4.37
CA TYR A 23 6.38 18.36 5.24
C TYR A 23 7.79 18.51 4.66
N PHE A 24 8.22 17.61 3.79
CA PHE A 24 9.39 17.77 2.93
C PHE A 24 9.23 16.91 1.67
N VAL A 25 9.95 17.27 0.61
CA VAL A 25 10.08 16.53 -0.65
C VAL A 25 11.58 16.40 -0.86
N LYS A 26 12.14 15.22 -0.64
CA LYS A 26 13.57 14.97 -0.85
C LYS A 26 13.78 13.94 -1.95
N SER A 27 14.82 14.13 -2.73
CA SER A 27 15.36 13.08 -3.58
C SER A 27 16.05 12.03 -2.70
N THR A 28 15.59 10.79 -2.80
CA THR A 28 16.21 9.65 -2.11
C THR A 28 17.35 9.06 -2.93
N PRO A 29 18.26 8.30 -2.31
CA PRO A 29 19.45 7.80 -2.97
C PRO A 29 19.21 6.46 -3.66
N ARG A 30 20.14 6.10 -4.57
CA ARG A 30 20.11 4.88 -5.39
C ARG A 30 19.91 3.57 -4.62
N GLY A 31 20.30 3.51 -3.35
CA GLY A 31 20.19 2.29 -2.54
C GLY A 31 18.75 1.84 -2.26
N LEU A 32 17.76 2.74 -2.35
CA LEU A 32 16.32 2.40 -2.24
C LEU A 32 15.66 2.18 -3.61
N GLU A 33 16.37 2.44 -4.70
CA GLU A 33 15.84 2.19 -6.04
C GLU A 33 15.63 0.68 -6.20
N GLN A 34 14.43 0.31 -6.68
CA GLN A 34 14.02 -1.08 -6.92
C GLN A 34 13.83 -1.93 -5.64
N ALA A 35 13.83 -1.33 -4.45
CA ALA A 35 13.44 -2.05 -3.24
C ALA A 35 12.01 -2.61 -3.40
N GLN A 36 11.83 -3.91 -3.21
CA GLN A 36 10.53 -4.56 -3.33
C GLN A 36 9.69 -4.37 -2.06
N PHE A 37 10.34 -4.28 -0.90
CA PHE A 37 9.67 -4.02 0.37
C PHE A 37 10.28 -2.80 1.05
N LEU A 38 9.42 -2.02 1.70
CA LEU A 38 9.79 -0.82 2.45
C LEU A 38 9.25 -0.93 3.87
N ALA A 39 10.05 -0.50 4.82
CA ALA A 39 9.65 -0.36 6.20
C ALA A 39 10.22 0.92 6.81
N VAL A 40 9.49 1.50 7.75
CA VAL A 40 9.86 2.72 8.46
C VAL A 40 10.11 2.38 9.93
N ASN A 41 11.13 3.01 10.53
CA ASN A 41 11.34 2.88 11.97
C ASN A 41 10.20 3.52 12.78
N LYS A 42 10.24 3.33 14.10
CA LYS A 42 9.18 3.80 15.00
C LYS A 42 8.84 5.29 14.84
N ASP A 43 9.82 6.16 14.62
CA ASP A 43 9.61 7.61 14.59
C ASP A 43 9.57 8.26 13.20
N GLY A 44 9.54 7.46 12.13
CA GLY A 44 9.40 8.00 10.77
C GLY A 44 10.69 8.53 10.16
N SER A 45 11.81 8.48 10.89
CA SER A 45 13.06 9.15 10.50
C SER A 45 13.96 8.30 9.61
N VAL A 46 13.80 6.98 9.60
CA VAL A 46 14.64 6.05 8.84
C VAL A 46 13.76 5.10 8.02
N LEU A 47 14.08 5.01 6.73
CA LEU A 47 13.53 4.06 5.77
C LEU A 47 14.46 2.86 5.62
N TYR A 48 13.88 1.68 5.50
CA TYR A 48 14.57 0.43 5.22
C TYR A 48 13.99 -0.13 3.93
N GLY A 49 14.85 -0.41 2.95
CA GLY A 49 14.46 -1.05 1.69
C GLY A 49 15.09 -2.42 1.60
N LEU A 50 14.27 -3.45 1.45
CA LEU A 50 14.73 -4.79 1.12
C LEU A 50 14.76 -4.93 -0.41
N ARG A 51 15.93 -5.26 -0.93
CA ARG A 51 16.17 -5.44 -2.35
C ARG A 51 16.78 -6.81 -2.62
N PHE A 52 16.16 -7.58 -3.51
CA PHE A 52 16.75 -8.81 -4.00
C PHE A 52 16.48 -9.04 -5.49
N ARG A 53 17.33 -9.82 -6.13
CA ARG A 53 17.18 -10.22 -7.53
C ARG A 53 17.45 -11.70 -7.66
N ILE A 54 16.51 -12.40 -8.27
CA ILE A 54 16.57 -13.85 -8.44
C ILE A 54 16.66 -14.13 -9.94
N GLN A 55 17.65 -14.92 -10.31
CA GLN A 55 17.90 -15.38 -11.65
C GLN A 55 17.62 -16.88 -11.70
N LEU A 56 16.71 -17.25 -12.61
CA LEU A 56 16.45 -18.64 -12.96
C LEU A 56 17.26 -18.95 -14.21
N SER A 57 18.08 -19.99 -14.15
CA SER A 57 18.85 -20.49 -15.29
C SER A 57 18.60 -21.98 -15.46
N ILE A 58 18.46 -22.42 -16.71
CA ILE A 58 18.30 -23.83 -17.05
C ILE A 58 19.66 -24.28 -17.57
N ILE A 59 20.27 -25.25 -16.88
CA ILE A 59 21.50 -25.88 -17.34
C ILE A 59 21.13 -27.21 -18.00
N GLU A 60 21.44 -27.31 -19.29
CA GLU A 60 21.35 -28.54 -20.06
C GLU A 60 22.75 -29.15 -20.17
N LEU A 61 23.00 -30.22 -19.43
CA LEU A 61 24.20 -31.04 -19.59
C LEU A 61 23.90 -32.19 -20.57
N PRO A 62 24.84 -32.59 -21.44
CA PRO A 62 24.64 -33.73 -22.33
C PRO A 62 24.30 -34.98 -21.51
N GLU A 63 23.27 -35.72 -21.93
CA GLU A 63 22.79 -36.95 -21.29
C GLU A 63 22.16 -36.79 -19.89
N GLN A 64 21.85 -35.57 -19.45
CA GLN A 64 21.16 -35.31 -18.18
C GLN A 64 19.85 -34.54 -18.39
N ALA A 65 18.92 -34.71 -17.46
CA ALA A 65 17.70 -33.90 -17.45
C ALA A 65 18.07 -32.43 -17.18
N PRO A 66 17.41 -31.45 -17.84
CA PRO A 66 17.65 -30.04 -17.59
C PRO A 66 17.45 -29.71 -16.12
N GLU A 67 18.46 -29.12 -15.49
CA GLU A 67 18.40 -28.65 -14.10
C GLU A 67 18.07 -27.16 -14.06
N VAL A 68 17.12 -26.78 -13.21
CA VAL A 68 16.76 -25.36 -12.98
C VAL A 68 17.56 -24.86 -11.78
N LEU A 69 18.56 -24.01 -12.04
CA LEU A 69 19.28 -23.29 -11.01
C LEU A 69 18.56 -21.99 -10.66
N THR A 70 18.31 -21.80 -9.38
CA THR A 70 17.77 -20.56 -8.82
C THR A 70 18.88 -19.87 -8.03
N GLU A 71 19.39 -18.76 -8.54
CA GLU A 71 20.44 -17.98 -7.89
C GLU A 71 19.92 -16.60 -7.52
N ALA A 72 20.23 -16.13 -6.31
CA ALA A 72 19.93 -14.76 -5.92
C ALA A 72 21.16 -13.88 -6.15
N THR A 73 21.15 -13.16 -7.27
CA THR A 73 22.24 -12.28 -7.74
C THR A 73 22.34 -10.98 -6.97
N GLU A 74 21.31 -10.62 -6.21
CA GLU A 74 21.33 -9.48 -5.32
C GLU A 74 20.50 -9.80 -4.07
N LYS A 75 21.04 -9.51 -2.88
CA LYS A 75 20.34 -9.59 -1.60
C LYS A 75 20.86 -8.49 -0.68
N THR A 76 20.15 -7.38 -0.55
CA THR A 76 20.58 -6.25 0.28
C THR A 76 19.44 -5.63 1.09
N VAL A 77 19.79 -5.08 2.25
CA VAL A 77 18.94 -4.16 3.02
C VAL A 77 19.59 -2.78 2.97
N CYS A 78 18.89 -1.78 2.47
CA CYS A 78 19.33 -0.39 2.50
C CYS A 78 18.67 0.33 3.67
N LYS A 79 19.46 0.92 4.55
CA LYS A 79 19.01 1.82 5.62
C LYS A 79 19.26 3.25 5.18
N TYR A 80 18.22 4.08 5.17
CA TYR A 80 18.27 5.47 4.73
C TYR A 80 17.65 6.40 5.75
N HIS A 81 18.41 7.38 6.22
CA HIS A 81 17.91 8.38 7.16
C HIS A 81 17.31 9.57 6.40
N VAL A 82 16.01 9.79 6.57
CA VAL A 82 15.21 10.76 5.81
C VAL A 82 15.60 12.22 6.08
N ALA A 83 15.98 12.54 7.33
CA ALA A 83 16.65 13.81 7.61
C ALA A 83 18.05 13.79 6.98
N SER A 84 19.09 13.30 7.65
CA SER A 84 20.51 13.42 7.23
C SER A 84 20.88 13.04 5.79
N GLY A 85 20.03 12.31 5.07
CA GLY A 85 20.32 11.77 3.74
C GLY A 85 21.37 10.67 3.76
N SER A 86 21.82 10.24 4.95
CA SER A 86 22.77 9.15 5.09
C SER A 86 22.14 7.84 4.66
N GLN A 87 22.92 7.03 3.96
CA GLN A 87 22.52 5.69 3.56
C GLN A 87 23.61 4.69 3.89
N GLN A 88 23.20 3.48 4.22
CA GLN A 88 24.08 2.34 4.36
C GLN A 88 23.38 1.11 3.80
N THR A 89 24.06 0.40 2.90
CA THR A 89 23.59 -0.86 2.35
C THR A 89 24.27 -2.01 3.08
N PHE A 90 23.48 -2.99 3.46
CA PHE A 90 23.91 -4.21 4.14
C PHE A 90 23.68 -5.39 3.22
N HIS A 91 24.70 -6.22 3.00
CA HIS A 91 24.54 -7.46 2.25
C HIS A 91 23.89 -8.52 3.15
N LEU A 92 22.79 -9.10 2.68
CA LEU A 92 22.13 -10.21 3.37
C LEU A 92 22.99 -11.46 3.32
N ASP A 93 22.90 -12.24 4.38
CA ASP A 93 23.58 -13.52 4.51
C ASP A 93 23.33 -14.43 3.29
N ASP A 94 24.40 -15.06 2.80
CA ASP A 94 24.33 -15.95 1.64
C ASP A 94 23.49 -17.20 1.95
N ASP A 95 23.45 -17.59 3.23
CA ASP A 95 22.69 -18.71 3.79
C ASP A 95 21.16 -18.56 3.62
N ILE A 96 20.65 -17.37 3.29
CA ILE A 96 19.23 -17.19 2.99
C ILE A 96 18.93 -17.77 1.61
N ASP A 97 18.18 -18.87 1.59
CA ASP A 97 17.77 -19.57 0.38
C ASP A 97 17.08 -18.63 -0.63
N PRO A 98 17.56 -18.55 -1.89
CA PRO A 98 16.90 -17.82 -2.97
C PRO A 98 15.40 -18.14 -3.10
N LEU A 99 14.99 -19.39 -2.89
CA LEU A 99 13.59 -19.78 -2.97
C LEU A 99 12.77 -19.13 -1.85
N GLN A 100 13.33 -19.00 -0.66
CA GLN A 100 12.68 -18.32 0.46
C GLN A 100 12.47 -16.82 0.17
N LEU A 101 13.41 -16.17 -0.54
CA LEU A 101 13.29 -14.77 -0.96
C LEU A 101 12.13 -14.57 -1.96
N THR A 102 11.82 -15.56 -2.82
CA THR A 102 10.63 -15.49 -3.70
C THR A 102 9.30 -15.52 -2.93
N ARG A 103 9.34 -15.97 -1.67
CA ARG A 103 8.18 -16.27 -0.82
C ARG A 103 7.99 -15.25 0.31
N ILE A 104 8.62 -14.09 0.23
CA ILE A 104 8.48 -13.02 1.22
C ILE A 104 7.07 -12.43 1.15
N LEU A 105 6.41 -12.38 2.31
CA LEU A 105 5.10 -11.76 2.47
C LEU A 105 5.23 -10.32 2.95
N GLU A 106 6.13 -10.04 3.89
CA GLU A 106 6.25 -8.72 4.51
C GLU A 106 7.63 -8.51 5.13
N PHE A 107 8.04 -7.24 5.26
CA PHE A 107 9.32 -6.81 5.84
C PHE A 107 9.06 -5.67 6.83
N TYR A 108 9.60 -5.75 8.05
CA TYR A 108 9.38 -4.73 9.08
C TYR A 108 10.56 -4.57 10.03
N VAL A 109 10.56 -3.46 10.79
CA VAL A 109 11.64 -3.06 11.68
C VAL A 109 11.21 -3.26 13.13
N LEU A 110 12.00 -4.00 13.91
CA LEU A 110 11.79 -4.16 15.36
C LEU A 110 12.58 -3.14 16.16
N ALA A 111 13.84 -2.90 15.76
CA ALA A 111 14.73 -1.93 16.35
C ALA A 111 15.63 -1.31 15.27
N GLU A 112 16.39 -0.28 15.62
CA GLU A 112 17.18 0.49 14.65
C GLU A 112 18.15 -0.36 13.79
N ASP A 113 18.67 -1.45 14.36
CA ASP A 113 19.59 -2.37 13.68
C ASP A 113 19.04 -3.81 13.67
N LEU A 114 17.72 -3.99 13.82
CA LEU A 114 17.07 -5.29 13.83
C LEU A 114 15.80 -5.26 12.97
N VAL A 115 15.83 -5.98 11.86
CA VAL A 115 14.72 -6.11 10.91
C VAL A 115 14.21 -7.54 10.88
N VAL A 116 12.99 -7.74 10.39
CA VAL A 116 12.39 -9.06 10.24
C VAL A 116 11.90 -9.24 8.82
N ILE A 117 12.26 -10.39 8.24
CA ILE A 117 11.74 -10.88 6.97
C ILE A 117 10.73 -11.97 7.29
N LEU A 118 9.48 -11.79 6.87
CA LEU A 118 8.42 -12.78 7.01
C LEU A 118 8.16 -13.43 5.65
N SER A 119 8.25 -14.76 5.61
CA SER A 119 8.04 -15.57 4.40
C SER A 119 7.04 -16.69 4.66
N TYR A 120 6.40 -17.19 3.61
CA TYR A 120 5.44 -18.29 3.69
C TYR A 120 5.68 -19.33 2.61
N ASP A 121 5.88 -20.57 3.06
CA ASP A 121 5.97 -21.75 2.21
C ASP A 121 4.58 -22.37 2.03
N THR A 122 4.08 -22.31 0.80
CA THR A 122 2.79 -22.89 0.40
C THR A 122 2.78 -24.42 0.41
N GLU A 123 3.93 -25.07 0.18
CA GLU A 123 4.03 -26.52 0.10
C GLU A 123 4.00 -27.15 1.50
N GLN A 124 4.70 -26.50 2.44
CA GLN A 124 4.79 -26.96 3.83
C GLN A 124 3.78 -26.28 4.76
N PHE A 125 2.95 -25.36 4.23
CA PHE A 125 2.06 -24.48 4.99
C PHE A 125 2.77 -23.82 6.19
N GLN A 126 4.01 -23.35 5.97
CA GLN A 126 4.90 -22.90 7.03
C GLN A 126 5.26 -21.43 6.88
N PHE A 127 5.05 -20.67 7.95
CA PHE A 127 5.56 -19.32 8.10
C PHE A 127 6.95 -19.33 8.68
N THR A 128 7.81 -18.46 8.17
CA THR A 128 9.14 -18.24 8.71
C THR A 128 9.37 -16.76 8.98
N GLN A 129 9.59 -16.43 10.26
CA GLN A 129 10.05 -15.12 10.74
C GLN A 129 11.57 -15.17 10.91
N MET A 130 12.31 -14.47 10.07
CA MET A 130 13.78 -14.34 10.18
C MET A 130 14.12 -12.97 10.76
N ALA A 131 14.65 -12.94 11.99
CA ALA A 131 15.24 -11.74 12.56
C ALA A 131 16.67 -11.57 12.02
N VAL A 132 16.93 -10.41 11.43
CA VAL A 132 18.19 -10.07 10.78
C VAL A 132 18.77 -8.83 11.47
N HIS A 133 19.99 -8.97 12.00
CA HIS A 133 20.74 -7.89 12.61
C HIS A 133 21.60 -7.18 11.57
N LEU A 134 21.52 -5.84 11.53
CA LEU A 134 22.28 -5.00 10.61
C LEU A 134 23.61 -4.58 11.26
N GLU A 135 24.69 -5.29 10.98
CA GLU A 135 26.02 -5.03 11.55
C GLU A 135 26.71 -3.86 10.82
N LYS A 136 26.64 -2.66 11.41
CA LYS A 136 27.18 -1.40 10.83
C LYS A 136 28.65 -1.47 10.44
N ARG A 137 29.50 -2.18 11.19
CA ARG A 137 30.95 -2.21 10.96
C ARG A 137 31.36 -3.01 9.72
N LYS A 138 30.65 -4.10 9.46
CA LYS A 138 30.94 -5.00 8.33
C LYS A 138 30.02 -4.79 7.13
N ALA A 139 28.99 -3.97 7.28
CA ALA A 139 27.94 -3.79 6.27
C ALA A 139 27.28 -5.13 5.88
N TRP A 140 27.09 -6.01 6.87
CA TRP A 140 26.41 -7.29 6.73
C TRP A 140 25.10 -7.32 7.49
N ALA A 141 24.12 -8.04 6.93
CA ALA A 141 22.84 -8.31 7.55
C ALA A 141 22.82 -9.80 7.92
N GLN A 142 23.08 -10.11 9.19
CA GLN A 142 23.23 -11.48 9.69
C GLN A 142 21.91 -11.99 10.27
N THR A 143 21.53 -13.21 9.92
CA THR A 143 20.37 -13.87 10.55
C THR A 143 20.72 -14.24 11.99
N VAL A 144 19.98 -13.69 12.95
CA VAL A 144 20.20 -13.94 14.39
C VAL A 144 19.21 -14.91 14.99
N ALA A 145 18.00 -15.02 14.42
CA ALA A 145 17.03 -16.03 14.82
C ALA A 145 16.02 -16.30 13.71
N THR A 146 15.57 -17.55 13.67
CA THR A 146 14.53 -18.01 12.75
C THR A 146 13.46 -18.72 13.54
N ARG A 147 12.23 -18.21 13.48
CA ARG A 147 11.05 -18.86 14.03
C ARG A 147 10.21 -19.41 12.89
N ARG A 148 9.87 -20.70 12.99
CA ARG A 148 9.00 -21.39 12.03
C ARG A 148 7.68 -21.75 12.70
N MET A 149 6.58 -21.56 12.00
CA MET A 149 5.23 -21.88 12.48
C MET A 149 4.42 -22.52 11.36
N THR A 150 3.97 -23.75 11.57
CA THR A 150 3.10 -24.46 10.62
C THR A 150 1.65 -24.14 10.92
N VAL A 151 0.89 -23.83 9.87
CA VAL A 151 -0.54 -23.52 9.96
C VAL A 151 -1.31 -24.48 9.06
N SER A 152 -2.49 -24.91 9.47
CA SER A 152 -3.24 -25.92 8.74
C SER A 152 -3.93 -25.33 7.50
N ARG A 153 -3.65 -25.95 6.33
CA ARG A 153 -4.49 -25.93 5.12
C ARG A 153 -4.88 -24.53 4.62
N VAL A 154 -3.94 -23.61 4.55
CA VAL A 154 -4.21 -22.26 4.03
C VAL A 154 -4.51 -22.33 2.52
N ALA A 155 -5.57 -21.67 2.07
CA ALA A 155 -6.01 -21.67 0.67
C ALA A 155 -5.09 -20.86 -0.27
N GLY A 156 -4.15 -20.09 0.28
CA GLY A 156 -3.20 -19.25 -0.43
C GLY A 156 -2.28 -18.46 0.52
N PRO A 157 -1.39 -17.60 0.00
CA PRO A 157 -0.56 -16.74 0.84
C PRO A 157 -1.45 -15.77 1.63
N PRO A 158 -1.33 -15.73 2.96
CA PRO A 158 -2.13 -14.84 3.79
C PRO A 158 -1.58 -13.42 3.77
N ILE A 159 -2.48 -12.48 4.05
CA ILE A 159 -2.20 -11.06 4.18
C ILE A 159 -1.65 -10.80 5.57
N ILE A 160 -0.55 -10.05 5.63
CA ILE A 160 0.10 -9.66 6.88
C ILE A 160 -0.42 -8.30 7.31
N ASN A 161 -0.79 -8.18 8.58
CA ASN A 161 -1.20 -6.92 9.16
C ASN A 161 -0.22 -6.51 10.28
N LEU A 162 0.50 -5.42 10.03
CA LEU A 162 1.51 -4.86 10.93
C LEU A 162 0.96 -3.82 11.92
N SER A 163 -0.36 -3.64 12.02
CA SER A 163 -1.00 -2.65 12.92
C SER A 163 -0.54 -2.70 14.36
N PHE A 164 -0.18 -3.90 14.82
CA PHE A 164 0.13 -4.20 16.21
C PHE A 164 1.63 -4.35 16.47
N LEU A 165 2.46 -3.95 15.50
CA LEU A 165 3.90 -4.11 15.58
C LEU A 165 4.47 -3.38 16.81
N ASP A 166 3.98 -2.17 17.11
CA ASP A 166 4.37 -1.40 18.30
C ASP A 166 3.93 -2.08 19.62
N ARG A 167 2.88 -2.91 19.55
CA ARG A 167 2.42 -3.76 20.65
C ARG A 167 3.13 -5.11 20.66
N GLY A 168 4.08 -5.36 19.77
CA GLY A 168 4.82 -6.63 19.66
C GLY A 168 4.02 -7.78 19.05
N ARG A 169 3.00 -7.49 18.24
CA ARG A 169 2.16 -8.49 17.55
C ARG A 169 2.06 -8.21 16.05
N ILE A 170 1.82 -9.25 15.27
CA ILE A 170 1.38 -9.13 13.88
C ILE A 170 0.19 -10.06 13.67
N LEU A 171 -0.73 -9.70 12.77
CA LEU A 171 -1.82 -10.61 12.38
C LEU A 171 -1.54 -11.25 11.03
N LEU A 172 -1.87 -12.54 10.95
CA LEU A 172 -1.93 -13.32 9.74
C LEU A 172 -3.40 -13.50 9.37
N CYS A 173 -3.83 -12.90 8.27
CA CYS A 173 -5.21 -12.92 7.80
C CYS A 173 -5.29 -13.70 6.49
N GLY A 174 -6.13 -14.74 6.41
CA GLY A 174 -6.28 -15.51 5.20
C GLY A 174 -7.52 -16.39 5.21
N ALA A 175 -7.51 -17.39 4.34
CA ALA A 175 -8.53 -18.42 4.30
C ALA A 175 -7.89 -19.79 4.54
N ARG A 176 -8.57 -20.65 5.29
CA ARG A 176 -8.19 -22.05 5.52
C ARG A 176 -9.23 -22.97 4.92
N ASN A 177 -8.80 -24.03 4.25
CA ASN A 177 -9.68 -25.04 3.68
C ASN A 177 -9.99 -26.10 4.74
N THR A 178 -11.27 -26.30 5.02
CA THR A 178 -11.73 -27.39 5.89
C THR A 178 -11.57 -28.75 5.21
N VAL A 179 -11.73 -29.83 5.99
CA VAL A 179 -11.77 -31.21 5.46
C VAL A 179 -12.88 -31.36 4.40
N GLU A 180 -13.97 -30.61 4.55
CA GLU A 180 -15.11 -30.61 3.64
C GLU A 180 -14.92 -29.70 2.42
N GLY A 181 -13.74 -29.09 2.25
CA GLY A 181 -13.44 -28.17 1.15
C GLY A 181 -14.11 -26.79 1.28
N ARG A 182 -14.65 -26.45 2.45
CA ARG A 182 -15.19 -25.11 2.72
C ARG A 182 -14.05 -24.17 3.10
N SER A 183 -14.12 -22.94 2.62
CA SER A 183 -13.19 -21.88 2.98
C SER A 183 -13.66 -21.24 4.30
N GLU A 184 -12.87 -21.42 5.36
CA GLU A 184 -13.03 -20.75 6.65
C GLU A 184 -12.08 -19.56 6.76
N ARG A 185 -12.48 -18.55 7.52
CA ARG A 185 -11.61 -17.39 7.73
C ARG A 185 -10.52 -17.74 8.72
N MET A 186 -9.28 -17.37 8.40
CA MET A 186 -8.15 -17.52 9.30
C MET A 186 -7.69 -16.14 9.78
N THR A 187 -7.57 -15.96 11.09
CA THR A 187 -7.00 -14.75 11.70
C THR A 187 -6.16 -15.15 12.90
N LEU A 188 -4.83 -15.13 12.74
CA LEU A 188 -3.89 -15.50 13.81
C LEU A 188 -3.13 -14.28 14.30
N SER A 189 -3.09 -14.06 15.61
CA SER A 189 -2.26 -13.05 16.26
C SER A 189 -1.00 -13.67 16.81
N ILE A 190 0.15 -13.35 16.21
CA ILE A 190 1.43 -13.95 16.58
C ILE A 190 2.42 -12.90 17.10
N SER A 191 3.42 -13.34 17.86
CA SER A 191 4.52 -12.44 18.29
C SER A 191 5.22 -11.83 17.06
N ALA A 192 5.39 -10.50 17.07
CA ALA A 192 6.17 -9.80 16.04
C ALA A 192 7.67 -10.07 16.17
N ASP A 193 8.15 -10.17 17.41
CA ASP A 193 9.54 -10.48 17.68
C ASP A 193 9.73 -12.00 17.82
N PRO A 194 10.45 -12.65 16.89
CA PRO A 194 10.72 -14.08 16.99
C PRO A 194 11.61 -14.43 18.20
N LEU A 195 12.47 -13.51 18.66
CA LEU A 195 13.38 -13.70 19.80
C LEU A 195 12.65 -13.67 21.14
N SER A 196 11.43 -13.15 21.22
CA SER A 196 10.64 -13.09 22.45
C SER A 196 9.29 -13.78 22.35
N SER A 197 9.12 -14.63 21.34
CA SER A 197 7.87 -15.35 21.04
C SER A 197 7.35 -16.21 22.20
N TRP A 198 8.22 -16.75 23.06
CA TRP A 198 7.79 -17.50 24.25
C TRP A 198 7.11 -16.65 25.33
N LYS A 199 7.33 -15.33 25.34
CA LYS A 199 6.76 -14.44 26.37
C LYS A 199 5.27 -14.23 26.19
N ARG A 200 4.75 -14.39 24.98
CA ARG A 200 3.35 -14.14 24.63
C ARG A 200 2.84 -15.23 23.70
N LYS A 201 1.87 -16.03 24.17
CA LYS A 201 1.24 -17.07 23.35
C LYS A 201 0.57 -16.46 22.13
N ASP A 202 0.69 -17.15 21.00
CA ASP A 202 -0.10 -16.82 19.81
C ASP A 202 -1.58 -17.08 20.09
N GLU A 203 -2.45 -16.28 19.48
CA GLU A 203 -3.90 -16.34 19.66
C GLU A 203 -4.60 -16.57 18.31
N ASP A 204 -5.51 -17.55 18.26
CA ASP A 204 -6.37 -17.77 17.10
C ASP A 204 -7.69 -17.02 17.28
N LEU A 205 -7.89 -15.98 16.46
CA LEU A 205 -9.06 -15.11 16.46
C LEU A 205 -10.11 -15.55 15.43
N SER A 206 -9.90 -16.67 14.73
CA SER A 206 -10.74 -17.10 13.60
C SER A 206 -12.20 -17.27 14.01
N ALA A 207 -12.47 -17.97 15.11
CA ALA A 207 -13.83 -18.20 15.61
C ALA A 207 -14.55 -16.88 15.98
N LEU A 208 -13.85 -15.98 16.67
CA LEU A 208 -14.39 -14.66 17.03
C LEU A 208 -14.77 -13.84 15.78
N MET A 209 -13.96 -13.93 14.73
CA MET A 209 -14.22 -13.26 13.47
C MET A 209 -15.39 -13.88 12.70
N GLU A 210 -15.62 -15.18 12.81
CA GLU A 210 -16.79 -15.87 12.24
C GLU A 210 -18.07 -15.47 12.96
N ASP A 211 -18.08 -15.47 14.30
CA ASP A 211 -19.21 -15.00 15.10
C ASP A 211 -19.59 -13.56 14.75
N PHE A 212 -18.58 -12.69 14.56
CA PHE A 212 -18.78 -11.32 14.16
C PHE A 212 -19.40 -11.20 12.75
N ASN A 213 -18.97 -12.01 11.77
CA ASN A 213 -19.57 -11.99 10.42
C ASN A 213 -21.01 -12.52 10.42
N THR A 214 -21.31 -13.51 11.26
CA THR A 214 -22.68 -13.99 11.48
C THR A 214 -23.57 -12.87 12.03
N PHE A 215 -23.06 -12.11 13.02
CA PHE A 215 -23.73 -10.92 13.53
C PHE A 215 -23.99 -9.87 12.45
N LEU A 216 -22.98 -9.53 11.64
CA LEU A 216 -23.15 -8.55 10.55
C LEU A 216 -24.19 -9.00 9.52
N SER A 217 -24.19 -10.29 9.17
CA SER A 217 -25.13 -10.86 8.20
C SER A 217 -26.57 -10.89 8.71
N SER A 218 -26.77 -11.04 10.02
CA SER A 218 -28.10 -11.00 10.65
C SER A 218 -28.75 -9.60 10.66
N ARG A 219 -27.98 -8.55 10.37
CA ARG A 219 -28.39 -7.15 10.51
C ARG A 219 -28.98 -6.52 9.24
N THR A 220 -29.33 -7.35 8.25
CA THR A 220 -29.73 -6.97 6.88
C THR A 220 -30.96 -6.06 6.75
N SER A 221 -31.61 -5.61 7.83
CA SER A 221 -32.81 -4.76 7.76
C SER A 221 -32.55 -3.24 7.77
N GLU A 222 -31.35 -2.75 8.09
CA GLU A 222 -31.09 -1.30 8.27
C GLU A 222 -30.45 -0.59 7.05
N THR A 223 -29.95 -1.32 6.06
CA THR A 223 -29.18 -0.77 4.93
C THR A 223 -29.66 -1.30 3.59
N ASP A 224 -30.64 -0.67 2.94
CA ASP A 224 -31.02 -0.83 1.52
C ASP A 224 -30.80 -2.25 0.92
N GLY A 225 -31.18 -3.32 1.63
CA GLY A 225 -30.98 -4.71 1.20
C GLY A 225 -29.52 -5.22 1.15
N ASN A 226 -28.50 -4.43 1.51
CA ASN A 226 -27.09 -4.85 1.45
C ASN A 226 -26.64 -5.59 2.72
N SER A 227 -25.81 -6.62 2.53
CA SER A 227 -25.17 -7.35 3.63
C SER A 227 -23.82 -6.72 3.98
N LEU A 228 -23.47 -6.68 5.27
CA LEU A 228 -22.16 -6.22 5.74
C LEU A 228 -21.24 -7.41 5.99
N ILE A 229 -19.97 -7.26 5.62
CA ILE A 229 -18.92 -8.25 5.90
C ILE A 229 -17.68 -7.56 6.46
N GLY A 230 -16.94 -8.24 7.33
CA GLY A 230 -15.68 -7.72 7.86
C GLY A 230 -14.55 -7.80 6.83
N LEU A 231 -13.95 -6.68 6.47
CA LEU A 231 -12.86 -6.60 5.50
C LEU A 231 -11.49 -6.74 6.17
N PHE A 232 -11.12 -5.80 7.04
CA PHE A 232 -9.76 -5.71 7.59
C PHE A 232 -9.75 -5.31 9.06
N LEU A 233 -8.88 -5.94 9.85
CA LEU A 233 -8.69 -5.62 11.27
C LEU A 233 -7.86 -4.34 11.42
N LEU A 234 -8.43 -3.33 12.07
CA LEU A 234 -7.85 -2.00 12.19
C LEU A 234 -7.23 -1.75 13.56
N ASP A 235 -7.86 -2.27 14.61
CA ASP A 235 -7.32 -2.15 15.95
C ASP A 235 -7.60 -3.43 16.74
N LEU A 236 -6.67 -3.77 17.62
CA LEU A 236 -6.66 -4.95 18.46
C LEU A 236 -6.17 -4.45 19.81
N ASP A 237 -7.13 -3.94 20.56
CA ASP A 237 -6.97 -3.67 21.96
C ASP A 237 -7.31 -4.90 22.79
N ASP A 238 -6.76 -4.96 24.00
CA ASP A 238 -7.06 -6.04 24.93
C ASP A 238 -8.57 -6.09 25.23
N GLU A 239 -9.24 -4.93 25.16
CA GLU A 239 -10.68 -4.80 25.38
C GLU A 239 -11.51 -4.72 24.08
N ARG A 240 -10.96 -4.20 22.97
CA ARG A 240 -11.75 -3.87 21.77
C ARG A 240 -11.03 -4.14 20.46
N ILE A 241 -11.75 -4.71 19.50
CA ILE A 241 -11.28 -4.92 18.15
C ILE A 241 -12.10 -4.06 17.19
N SER A 242 -11.43 -3.27 16.35
CA SER A 242 -12.08 -2.45 15.31
C SER A 242 -11.85 -3.07 13.94
N ILE A 243 -12.90 -3.13 13.12
CA ILE A 243 -12.89 -3.85 11.84
C ILE A 243 -13.48 -2.97 10.74
N LEU A 244 -12.70 -2.73 9.68
CA LEU A 244 -13.18 -2.10 8.46
C LEU A 244 -14.23 -2.98 7.80
N LEU A 245 -15.37 -2.42 7.40
CA LEU A 245 -16.48 -3.18 6.83
C LEU A 245 -16.56 -2.97 5.32
N SER A 246 -17.11 -3.97 4.62
CA SER A 246 -17.57 -3.83 3.24
C SER A 246 -19.03 -4.26 3.11
N GLN A 247 -19.69 -3.75 2.08
CA GLN A 247 -21.06 -4.04 1.70
C GLN A 247 -21.05 -4.93 0.46
N THR A 248 -21.87 -5.97 0.50
CA THR A 248 -22.14 -6.88 -0.61
C THR A 248 -23.60 -6.77 -1.01
N LEU A 249 -23.86 -6.59 -2.31
CA LEU A 249 -25.20 -6.54 -2.87
C LEU A 249 -25.82 -7.93 -2.76
N THR A 250 -26.98 -8.04 -2.10
CA THR A 250 -27.68 -9.32 -1.95
C THR A 250 -28.30 -9.80 -3.27
N GLU A 251 -28.67 -8.87 -4.16
CA GLU A 251 -29.24 -9.16 -5.47
C GLU A 251 -28.21 -9.65 -6.50
N ASP A 252 -26.93 -9.25 -6.34
CA ASP A 252 -25.83 -9.70 -7.19
C ASP A 252 -24.62 -10.10 -6.33
N PRO A 253 -24.57 -11.36 -5.84
CA PRO A 253 -23.49 -11.85 -5.00
C PRO A 253 -22.13 -11.91 -5.71
N ASN A 254 -22.10 -11.81 -7.05
CA ASN A 254 -20.86 -11.75 -7.82
C ASN A 254 -20.32 -10.33 -7.99
N SER A 255 -21.08 -9.32 -7.56
CA SER A 255 -20.62 -7.93 -7.59
C SER A 255 -19.42 -7.72 -6.67
N PRO A 256 -18.44 -6.88 -7.07
CA PRO A 256 -17.29 -6.61 -6.22
C PRO A 256 -17.75 -5.89 -4.95
N PRO A 257 -17.25 -6.30 -3.76
CA PRO A 257 -17.66 -5.67 -2.50
C PRO A 257 -17.30 -4.18 -2.49
N LEU A 258 -18.22 -3.38 -1.94
CA LEU A 258 -18.05 -1.94 -1.76
C LEU A 258 -17.51 -1.68 -0.37
N LEU A 259 -16.48 -0.83 -0.24
CA LEU A 259 -15.99 -0.41 1.05
C LEU A 259 -17.09 0.38 1.79
N SER A 260 -17.44 -0.06 3.00
CA SER A 260 -18.39 0.69 3.83
C SER A 260 -17.67 1.89 4.44
N THR A 261 -17.85 3.05 3.83
CA THR A 261 -17.22 4.30 4.29
C THR A 261 -17.96 4.92 5.47
N ASN A 262 -19.20 4.49 5.72
CA ASN A 262 -20.07 5.05 6.76
C ASN A 262 -20.04 4.28 8.07
N PHE A 263 -19.45 3.09 8.09
CA PHE A 263 -19.61 2.17 9.21
C PHE A 263 -18.31 1.45 9.53
N ILE A 264 -18.12 1.18 10.81
CA ILE A 264 -17.04 0.36 11.32
C ILE A 264 -17.57 -0.69 12.28
N GLY A 265 -17.02 -1.89 12.17
CA GLY A 265 -17.28 -3.00 13.07
C GLY A 265 -16.51 -2.82 14.36
N VAL A 266 -17.15 -3.12 15.49
CA VAL A 266 -16.49 -3.11 16.80
C VAL A 266 -16.88 -4.38 17.55
N ILE A 267 -15.86 -5.12 18.00
CA ILE A 267 -15.99 -6.25 18.90
C ILE A 267 -15.47 -5.80 20.27
N ASP A 268 -16.32 -5.83 21.29
CA ASP A 268 -15.93 -5.67 22.68
C ASP A 268 -15.58 -7.05 23.25
N ARG A 269 -14.31 -7.30 23.53
CA ARG A 269 -13.78 -8.59 24.00
C ARG A 269 -14.11 -8.85 25.46
N LYS A 270 -14.33 -7.81 26.27
CA LYS A 270 -14.63 -7.95 27.69
C LYS A 270 -16.04 -8.50 27.90
N ASP A 271 -16.97 -8.00 27.11
CA ASP A 271 -18.38 -8.36 27.18
C ASP A 271 -18.81 -9.34 26.06
N ASN A 272 -17.92 -9.71 25.14
CA ASN A 272 -18.22 -10.45 23.90
C ASN A 272 -19.40 -9.83 23.13
N LYS A 273 -19.45 -8.50 23.05
CA LYS A 273 -20.51 -7.75 22.36
C LYS A 273 -20.04 -7.27 21.02
N PHE A 274 -20.91 -7.40 20.02
CA PHE A 274 -20.67 -6.89 18.68
C PHE A 274 -21.50 -5.64 18.43
N SER A 275 -20.91 -4.65 17.77
CA SER A 275 -21.58 -3.41 17.42
C SER A 275 -21.05 -2.85 16.11
N VAL A 276 -21.80 -1.90 15.54
CA VAL A 276 -21.39 -1.14 14.36
C VAL A 276 -21.50 0.34 14.71
N LYS A 277 -20.44 1.11 14.49
CA LYS A 277 -20.41 2.56 14.72
C LYS A 277 -20.43 3.31 13.40
N LYS A 278 -21.06 4.50 13.39
CA LYS A 278 -21.05 5.40 12.24
C LYS A 278 -19.73 6.16 12.14
N ILE A 279 -19.26 6.38 10.91
CA ILE A 279 -18.07 7.17 10.57
C ILE A 279 -18.52 8.40 9.77
N ASP A 280 -17.92 9.55 10.05
CA ASP A 280 -18.00 10.72 9.18
C ASP A 280 -17.15 10.50 7.92
N ASN A 281 -17.83 10.24 6.81
CA ASN A 281 -17.22 10.01 5.51
C ASN A 281 -17.23 11.24 4.60
N SER A 282 -17.62 12.43 5.10
CA SER A 282 -17.81 13.65 4.28
C SER A 282 -16.60 14.01 3.41
N ALA A 283 -15.37 13.68 3.84
CA ALA A 283 -14.14 13.91 3.08
C ALA A 283 -14.00 13.04 1.81
N ILE A 284 -14.70 11.92 1.75
CA ILE A 284 -14.65 10.93 0.66
C ILE A 284 -16.02 10.68 -0.01
N ALA A 285 -17.11 11.08 0.63
CA ALA A 285 -18.50 10.86 0.20
C ALA A 285 -18.85 11.49 -1.16
N ASN A 286 -18.14 12.54 -1.58
CA ASN A 286 -18.40 13.24 -2.84
C ASN A 286 -17.85 12.51 -4.09
N GLY A 287 -17.38 11.27 -3.95
CA GLY A 287 -16.78 10.46 -5.02
C GLY A 287 -17.66 9.29 -5.47
N GLU A 288 -17.15 8.49 -6.42
CA GLU A 288 -17.75 7.19 -6.75
C GLU A 288 -17.77 6.26 -5.52
N PRO A 289 -18.73 5.32 -5.44
CA PRO A 289 -18.68 4.28 -4.42
C PRO A 289 -17.33 3.54 -4.48
N LEU A 290 -16.62 3.53 -3.35
CA LEU A 290 -15.26 2.98 -3.28
C LEU A 290 -15.35 1.45 -3.32
N ARG A 291 -14.91 0.84 -4.41
CA ARG A 291 -14.80 -0.62 -4.51
C ARG A 291 -13.60 -1.10 -3.71
N VAL A 292 -13.72 -2.21 -3.00
CA VAL A 292 -12.58 -2.79 -2.24
C VAL A 292 -11.39 -3.09 -3.16
N THR A 293 -11.66 -3.53 -4.38
CA THR A 293 -10.63 -3.78 -5.42
C THR A 293 -9.85 -2.54 -5.85
N SER A 294 -10.30 -1.33 -5.49
CA SER A 294 -9.59 -0.08 -5.80
C SER A 294 -8.56 0.32 -4.74
N ILE A 295 -8.51 -0.39 -3.60
CA ILE A 295 -7.54 -0.16 -2.53
C ILE A 295 -6.20 -0.72 -3.00
N ALA A 296 -5.26 0.18 -3.32
CA ALA A 296 -3.93 -0.21 -3.80
C ALA A 296 -2.99 -0.56 -2.65
N ASN A 297 -3.04 0.21 -1.56
CA ASN A 297 -2.23 0.01 -0.37
C ASN A 297 -3.04 0.39 0.88
N LEU A 298 -2.84 -0.38 1.95
CA LEU A 298 -3.49 -0.22 3.25
C LEU A 298 -2.43 -0.41 4.33
N LYS A 299 -2.18 0.62 5.14
CA LYS A 299 -1.32 0.49 6.32
C LYS A 299 -2.04 1.08 7.52
N VAL A 300 -1.92 0.41 8.63
CA VAL A 300 -2.57 0.78 9.88
C VAL A 300 -1.52 0.73 10.97
N LYS A 301 -1.57 1.67 11.91
CA LYS A 301 -0.69 1.67 13.08
C LYS A 301 -1.32 2.53 14.17
N ASN A 302 -1.39 2.03 15.40
CA ASN A 302 -1.88 2.79 16.56
C ASN A 302 -3.23 3.52 16.31
N GLY A 303 -4.25 2.83 15.79
CA GLY A 303 -5.57 3.42 15.50
C GLY A 303 -5.60 4.44 14.35
N SER A 304 -4.48 4.62 13.65
CA SER A 304 -4.36 5.43 12.44
C SER A 304 -4.39 4.53 11.23
N LEU A 305 -5.40 4.70 10.36
CA LEU A 305 -5.50 3.96 9.11
C LEU A 305 -5.16 4.86 7.93
N TRP A 306 -4.18 4.46 7.13
CA TRP A 306 -3.84 5.08 5.85
C TRP A 306 -4.19 4.16 4.69
N MET A 307 -4.81 4.73 3.66
CA MET A 307 -5.29 4.00 2.49
C MET A 307 -4.96 4.79 1.23
N SER A 308 -4.58 4.10 0.16
CA SER A 308 -4.57 4.69 -1.17
C SER A 308 -5.59 4.06 -2.08
N PHE A 309 -6.35 4.90 -2.79
CA PHE A 309 -7.33 4.47 -3.78
C PHE A 309 -6.94 4.89 -5.20
N SER A 310 -7.18 3.99 -6.15
CA SER A 310 -7.12 4.26 -7.59
C SER A 310 -8.55 4.33 -8.14
N LEU A 311 -9.05 5.53 -8.41
CA LEU A 311 -10.45 5.77 -8.79
C LEU A 311 -10.57 6.31 -10.22
N ASN A 312 -11.71 6.10 -10.87
CA ASN A 312 -11.94 6.72 -12.17
C ASN A 312 -12.15 8.23 -12.01
N ASP A 313 -11.56 9.00 -12.93
CA ASP A 313 -11.71 10.46 -12.94
C ASP A 313 -13.03 10.86 -13.61
N VAL A 314 -14.15 10.75 -12.86
CA VAL A 314 -15.51 11.06 -13.34
C VAL A 314 -15.64 12.50 -13.80
N GLU A 315 -14.93 13.43 -13.15
CA GLU A 315 -14.93 14.84 -13.53
C GLU A 315 -14.34 15.00 -14.94
N LYS A 316 -13.22 14.33 -15.23
CA LYS A 316 -12.66 14.29 -16.60
C LYS A 316 -13.58 13.58 -17.57
N LEU A 317 -14.17 12.44 -17.21
CA LEU A 317 -15.12 11.71 -18.07
C LEU A 317 -16.29 12.59 -18.51
N LYS A 318 -16.76 13.51 -17.65
CA LYS A 318 -17.86 14.43 -17.96
C LYS A 318 -17.49 15.53 -18.95
N THR A 319 -16.20 15.77 -19.22
CA THR A 319 -15.74 16.83 -20.14
C THR A 319 -16.13 16.57 -21.59
N LEU A 320 -16.30 17.64 -22.37
CA LEU A 320 -16.61 17.55 -23.81
C LEU A 320 -15.58 16.72 -24.58
N TYR A 321 -14.28 16.89 -24.27
CA TYR A 321 -13.20 16.13 -24.87
C TYR A 321 -13.43 14.61 -24.72
N TRP A 322 -13.71 14.14 -23.51
CA TRP A 322 -13.93 12.71 -23.28
C TRP A 322 -15.24 12.21 -23.89
N ARG A 323 -16.30 13.02 -23.92
CA ARG A 323 -17.53 12.66 -24.64
C ARG A 323 -17.28 12.42 -26.14
N PHE A 324 -16.56 13.32 -26.80
CA PHE A 324 -16.18 13.14 -28.21
C PHE A 324 -15.21 11.98 -28.40
N LYS A 325 -14.26 11.79 -27.48
CA LYS A 325 -13.32 10.67 -27.51
C LYS A 325 -14.04 9.33 -27.38
N HIS A 326 -15.04 9.21 -26.48
CA HIS A 326 -15.87 8.01 -26.37
C HIS A 326 -16.66 7.73 -27.66
N LEU A 327 -17.19 8.77 -28.31
CA LEU A 327 -17.85 8.62 -29.61
C LEU A 327 -16.88 8.10 -30.68
N TYR A 328 -15.68 8.70 -30.76
CA TYR A 328 -14.61 8.26 -31.64
C TYR A 328 -14.24 6.80 -31.39
N VAL A 329 -13.99 6.42 -30.13
CA VAL A 329 -13.63 5.04 -29.79
C VAL A 329 -14.75 4.07 -30.15
N ARG A 330 -16.01 4.44 -29.91
CA ARG A 330 -17.16 3.59 -30.28
C ARG A 330 -17.23 3.34 -31.79
N ILE A 331 -16.96 4.37 -32.60
CA ILE A 331 -16.89 4.24 -34.06
C ILE A 331 -15.70 3.37 -34.45
N MET A 332 -14.52 3.64 -33.88
CA MET A 332 -13.30 2.90 -34.18
C MET A 332 -13.38 1.42 -33.80
N LEU A 333 -13.95 1.07 -32.65
CA LEU A 333 -14.15 -0.33 -32.25
C LEU A 333 -15.04 -1.07 -33.25
N ARG A 334 -16.10 -0.43 -33.76
CA ARG A 334 -16.95 -1.03 -34.80
C ARG A 334 -16.18 -1.21 -36.11
N LEU A 335 -15.40 -0.21 -36.53
CA LEU A 335 -14.56 -0.32 -37.73
C LEU A 335 -13.48 -1.39 -37.58
N MET A 336 -12.87 -1.51 -36.40
CA MET A 336 -11.90 -2.56 -36.09
C MET A 336 -12.54 -3.94 -36.19
N ILE A 337 -13.71 -4.15 -35.58
CA ILE A 337 -14.42 -5.43 -35.66
C ILE A 337 -14.74 -5.79 -37.11
N ILE A 338 -15.30 -4.84 -37.88
CA ILE A 338 -15.61 -5.05 -39.30
C ILE A 338 -14.34 -5.32 -40.11
N GLY A 339 -13.26 -4.55 -39.87
CA GLY A 339 -11.97 -4.71 -40.54
C GLY A 339 -11.31 -6.04 -40.23
N PHE A 340 -11.36 -6.51 -38.97
CA PHE A 340 -10.83 -7.81 -38.58
C PHE A 340 -11.63 -8.94 -39.21
N HIS A 341 -12.97 -8.89 -39.20
CA HIS A 341 -13.79 -9.90 -39.86
C HIS A 341 -13.57 -9.91 -41.39
N GLY A 342 -13.50 -8.73 -42.01
CA GLY A 342 -13.25 -8.59 -43.44
C GLY A 342 -11.85 -9.08 -43.84
N SER A 343 -10.82 -8.74 -43.08
CA SER A 343 -9.45 -9.20 -43.35
C SER A 343 -9.26 -10.70 -43.11
N LEU A 344 -9.92 -11.28 -42.09
CA LEU A 344 -9.93 -12.73 -41.88
C LEU A 344 -10.67 -13.47 -43.00
N TYR A 345 -11.76 -12.90 -43.53
CA TYR A 345 -12.45 -13.46 -44.69
C TYR A 345 -11.55 -13.42 -45.95
N LEU A 346 -10.86 -12.29 -46.15
CA LEU A 346 -9.96 -12.08 -47.29
C LEU A 346 -8.65 -12.87 -47.20
N TRP A 347 -8.29 -13.37 -46.01
CA TRP A 347 -7.07 -14.13 -45.78
C TRP A 347 -6.89 -15.29 -46.77
N ARG A 348 -7.99 -15.96 -47.15
CA ARG A 348 -7.98 -17.07 -48.11
C ARG A 348 -7.61 -16.64 -49.54
N PHE A 349 -7.72 -15.35 -49.85
CA PHE A 349 -7.51 -14.79 -51.19
C PHE A 349 -6.23 -13.97 -51.30
N ASP A 350 -5.80 -13.32 -50.22
CA ASP A 350 -4.65 -12.41 -50.22
C ASP A 350 -3.48 -12.87 -49.35
N ASN A 351 -3.54 -14.10 -48.82
CA ASN A 351 -2.56 -14.69 -47.91
C ASN A 351 -2.23 -13.80 -46.69
N GLY A 352 -3.19 -12.98 -46.23
CA GLY A 352 -3.05 -12.16 -45.02
C GLY A 352 -2.51 -10.75 -45.26
N LEU A 353 -2.37 -10.29 -46.52
CA LEU A 353 -1.92 -8.94 -46.83
C LEU A 353 -2.84 -7.86 -46.22
N SER A 354 -4.16 -8.01 -46.33
CA SER A 354 -5.12 -7.06 -45.75
C SER A 354 -5.04 -7.02 -44.23
N PHE A 355 -4.80 -8.17 -43.60
CA PHE A 355 -4.62 -8.26 -42.15
C PHE A 355 -3.32 -7.56 -41.71
N TYR A 356 -2.22 -7.74 -42.45
CA TYR A 356 -0.97 -7.03 -42.20
C TYR A 356 -1.11 -5.52 -42.34
N CYS A 357 -1.78 -5.04 -43.39
CA CYS A 357 -2.05 -3.61 -43.58
C CYS A 357 -2.93 -3.04 -42.46
N LEU A 358 -4.00 -3.75 -42.08
CA LEU A 358 -4.89 -3.33 -41.00
C LEU A 358 -4.15 -3.24 -39.66
N THR A 359 -3.37 -4.25 -39.30
CA THR A 359 -2.58 -4.26 -38.05
C THR A 359 -1.54 -3.14 -38.03
N ARG A 360 -0.89 -2.83 -39.16
CA ARG A 360 0.01 -1.67 -39.28
C ARG A 360 -0.71 -0.34 -39.05
N ILE A 361 -1.90 -0.16 -39.64
CA ILE A 361 -2.72 1.05 -39.44
C ILE A 361 -3.14 1.18 -37.97
N LEU A 362 -3.61 0.10 -37.35
CA LEU A 362 -4.01 0.10 -35.94
C LEU A 362 -2.82 0.35 -35.02
N THR A 363 -1.65 -0.22 -35.34
CA THR A 363 -0.41 0.03 -34.59
C THR A 363 0.02 1.50 -34.69
N PHE A 364 -0.14 2.11 -35.86
CA PHE A 364 0.14 3.54 -36.06
C PHE A 364 -0.83 4.44 -35.28
N LEU A 365 -2.12 4.10 -35.26
CA LEU A 365 -3.15 4.92 -34.60
C LEU A 365 -3.22 4.74 -33.07
N HIS A 366 -2.93 3.54 -32.57
CA HIS A 366 -3.17 3.16 -31.16
C HIS A 366 -1.92 2.64 -30.46
N GLY A 367 -0.77 2.61 -31.14
CA GLY A 367 0.47 2.07 -30.60
C GLY A 367 0.53 0.54 -30.63
N PRO A 368 1.55 -0.06 -30.01
CA PRO A 368 1.83 -1.50 -30.09
C PRO A 368 0.69 -2.40 -29.60
N THR A 369 -0.11 -1.92 -28.64
CA THR A 369 -1.23 -2.69 -28.09
C THR A 369 -2.44 -2.71 -29.04
N MET A 370 -2.50 -1.79 -30.02
CA MET A 370 -3.65 -1.59 -30.90
C MET A 370 -4.97 -1.29 -30.15
N ILE A 371 -4.91 -0.99 -28.85
CA ILE A 371 -6.07 -0.71 -28.00
C ILE A 371 -6.29 0.80 -27.96
N PRO A 372 -7.47 1.31 -28.36
CA PRO A 372 -7.76 2.72 -28.23
C PRO A 372 -7.88 3.13 -26.76
N ILE A 373 -7.41 4.33 -26.42
CA ILE A 373 -7.59 4.90 -25.09
C ILE A 373 -9.05 5.35 -24.94
N TYR A 374 -9.80 4.70 -24.07
CA TYR A 374 -11.22 4.94 -23.82
C TYR A 374 -11.54 5.42 -22.41
N SER A 375 -10.58 5.46 -21.49
CA SER A 375 -10.78 6.06 -20.16
C SER A 375 -9.68 7.08 -19.85
N PRO A 376 -10.00 8.15 -19.10
CA PRO A 376 -8.95 9.00 -18.54
C PRO A 376 -8.11 8.21 -17.56
N GLN A 377 -6.88 8.68 -17.36
CA GLN A 377 -6.04 8.22 -16.27
C GLN A 377 -6.81 8.28 -14.96
N ARG A 378 -6.69 7.21 -14.16
CA ARG A 378 -7.27 7.15 -12.82
C ARG A 378 -6.71 8.27 -11.94
N LYS A 379 -7.47 8.61 -10.91
CA LYS A 379 -7.15 9.58 -9.89
C LYS A 379 -6.64 8.85 -8.65
N PHE A 380 -5.47 9.25 -8.18
CA PHE A 380 -4.92 8.77 -6.92
C PHE A 380 -5.53 9.55 -5.75
N HIS A 381 -5.96 8.83 -4.71
CA HIS A 381 -6.40 9.41 -3.45
C HIS A 381 -5.62 8.81 -2.30
N LEU A 382 -5.00 9.67 -1.48
CA LEU A 382 -4.45 9.29 -0.19
C LEU A 382 -5.43 9.69 0.89
N CYS A 383 -5.88 8.71 1.69
CA CYS A 383 -6.88 8.90 2.72
C CYS A 383 -6.35 8.42 4.07
N TYR A 384 -6.81 9.09 5.12
CA TYR A 384 -6.56 8.74 6.51
C TYR A 384 -7.89 8.58 7.24
N LEU A 385 -8.04 7.53 8.03
CA LEU A 385 -9.17 7.32 8.94
C LEU A 385 -8.66 7.38 10.37
N SER A 386 -9.19 8.33 11.14
CA SER A 386 -8.98 8.38 12.59
C SER A 386 -10.00 7.48 13.28
N MET A 387 -9.51 6.46 14.00
CA MET A 387 -10.37 5.59 14.80
C MET A 387 -10.93 6.30 16.05
N GLU A 388 -10.19 7.25 16.61
CA GLU A 388 -10.64 8.04 17.77
C GLU A 388 -11.78 8.97 17.41
N ARG A 389 -11.65 9.70 16.29
CA ARG A 389 -12.65 10.67 15.83
C ARG A 389 -13.73 10.06 14.93
N LEU A 390 -13.56 8.80 14.53
CA LEU A 390 -14.40 8.10 13.55
C LEU A 390 -14.64 8.97 12.31
N LYS A 391 -13.56 9.48 11.71
CA LYS A 391 -13.62 10.45 10.61
C LYS A 391 -12.56 10.22 9.56
N PHE A 392 -12.96 10.29 8.30
CA PHE A 392 -12.06 10.31 7.16
C PHE A 392 -11.46 11.70 6.90
N PHE A 393 -10.20 11.70 6.52
CA PHE A 393 -9.44 12.83 6.02
C PHE A 393 -8.86 12.45 4.66
N ARG A 394 -8.82 13.41 3.75
CA ARG A 394 -8.29 13.21 2.41
C ARG A 394 -7.12 14.16 2.20
N PHE A 395 -6.00 13.61 1.74
CA PHE A 395 -4.79 14.35 1.46
C PHE A 395 -4.59 14.50 -0.04
N ASN A 396 -4.10 15.67 -0.44
CA ASN A 396 -3.74 15.91 -1.83
C ASN A 396 -2.31 15.43 -2.08
N HIS A 397 -2.19 14.25 -2.69
CA HIS A 397 -0.93 13.68 -3.15
C HIS A 397 -0.98 13.47 -4.67
N SER A 398 0.06 13.89 -5.37
CA SER A 398 0.18 13.71 -6.82
C SER A 398 1.14 12.55 -7.09
N ALA A 399 0.61 11.33 -6.98
CA ALA A 399 1.39 10.12 -7.23
C ALA A 399 1.82 10.05 -8.69
N ARG A 400 3.01 9.51 -8.93
CA ARG A 400 3.54 9.26 -10.28
C ARG A 400 2.77 8.14 -10.95
N VAL A 401 2.38 8.36 -12.19
CA VAL A 401 1.64 7.36 -12.97
C VAL A 401 2.61 6.35 -13.57
N LEU A 402 2.33 5.07 -13.35
CA LEU A 402 2.96 3.96 -14.03
C LEU A 402 2.04 3.53 -15.18
N LYS A 403 2.44 3.80 -16.42
CA LYS A 403 1.68 3.35 -17.58
C LYS A 403 1.87 1.85 -17.79
N SER A 404 0.77 1.13 -17.93
CA SER A 404 0.81 -0.28 -18.30
C SER A 404 1.29 -0.45 -19.73
N LYS A 405 2.26 -1.36 -19.94
CA LYS A 405 2.75 -1.74 -21.28
C LYS A 405 1.74 -2.64 -22.02
N ARG A 406 0.76 -3.22 -21.31
CA ARG A 406 -0.23 -4.18 -21.86
C ARG A 406 -1.56 -3.52 -22.21
N ASP A 407 -2.07 -2.65 -21.34
CA ASP A 407 -3.32 -1.93 -21.56
C ASP A 407 -3.11 -0.43 -21.29
N PRO A 408 -3.21 0.44 -22.31
CA PRO A 408 -3.01 1.88 -22.13
C PRO A 408 -4.12 2.55 -21.30
N ASN A 409 -5.22 1.84 -21.00
CA ASN A 409 -6.31 2.33 -20.16
C ASN A 409 -6.12 1.99 -18.68
N ASP A 410 -5.26 1.01 -18.39
CA ASP A 410 -4.93 0.69 -17.00
C ASP A 410 -3.91 1.68 -16.46
N THR A 411 -4.21 2.21 -15.29
CA THR A 411 -3.41 3.25 -14.64
C THR A 411 -3.02 2.76 -13.27
N ASP A 412 -1.74 2.40 -13.16
CA ASP A 412 -1.11 2.14 -11.88
C ASP A 412 -0.35 3.37 -11.40
N PHE A 413 0.01 3.35 -10.13
CA PHE A 413 0.79 4.42 -9.51
C PHE A 413 2.07 3.85 -8.95
N ALA A 414 3.19 4.48 -9.27
CA ALA A 414 4.50 4.11 -8.77
C ALA A 414 4.72 4.70 -7.37
N VAL A 415 3.84 4.34 -6.43
CA VAL A 415 3.82 4.89 -5.07
C VAL A 415 3.67 3.77 -4.03
N ASN A 416 4.42 3.88 -2.94
CA ASN A 416 4.29 3.02 -1.77
C ASN A 416 4.35 3.88 -0.51
N PHE A 417 3.85 3.40 0.62
CA PHE A 417 3.95 4.12 1.88
C PHE A 417 3.96 3.18 3.07
N ASP A 418 4.53 3.67 4.16
CA ASP A 418 4.48 3.03 5.47
C ASP A 418 4.22 4.08 6.57
N VAL A 419 3.82 3.63 7.76
CA VAL A 419 3.30 4.49 8.83
C VAL A 419 4.23 4.40 10.06
N ASP A 420 4.54 5.56 10.65
CA ASP A 420 5.28 5.65 11.90
C ASP A 420 4.36 5.43 13.12
N SER A 421 4.92 5.26 14.32
CA SER A 421 4.12 5.00 15.52
C SER A 421 3.28 6.19 15.97
N SER A 422 3.53 7.40 15.44
CA SER A 422 2.68 8.57 15.68
C SER A 422 1.45 8.62 14.78
N GLY A 423 1.33 7.68 13.83
CA GLY A 423 0.25 7.67 12.84
C GLY A 423 0.53 8.56 11.63
N GLY A 424 1.77 9.04 11.44
CA GLY A 424 2.20 9.75 10.24
C GLY A 424 2.60 8.77 9.14
N ALA A 425 2.26 9.07 7.90
CA ALA A 425 2.64 8.29 6.72
C ALA A 425 3.90 8.86 6.04
N VAL A 426 4.87 7.98 5.79
CA VAL A 426 6.01 8.23 4.89
C VAL A 426 5.66 7.63 3.53
N VAL A 427 5.40 8.50 2.55
CA VAL A 427 5.01 8.14 1.19
C VAL A 427 6.23 8.26 0.27
N VAL A 428 6.41 7.27 -0.58
CA VAL A 428 7.51 7.11 -1.52
C VAL A 428 6.96 7.05 -2.94
N ASP A 429 7.35 7.99 -3.78
CA ASP A 429 7.10 7.97 -5.23
C ASP A 429 8.35 7.48 -5.97
N PHE A 430 8.26 6.34 -6.63
CA PHE A 430 9.34 5.76 -7.42
C PHE A 430 9.52 6.50 -8.76
N PRO A 431 10.73 6.52 -9.33
CA PRO A 431 10.93 7.09 -10.66
C PRO A 431 10.21 6.26 -11.73
N THR A 432 9.73 6.93 -12.78
CA THR A 432 9.11 6.31 -13.95
C THR A 432 9.84 6.76 -15.21
N GLU A 433 9.94 5.88 -16.22
CA GLU A 433 10.70 6.12 -17.47
C GLU A 433 10.27 7.40 -18.23
N GLU A 434 9.06 7.91 -17.98
CA GLU A 434 8.47 9.05 -18.70
C GLU A 434 8.64 10.41 -17.99
N GLU A 435 8.84 10.43 -16.66
CA GLU A 435 9.12 11.67 -15.96
C GLU A 435 10.62 11.96 -16.03
N LYS A 436 11.00 13.11 -16.62
CA LYS A 436 12.40 13.58 -16.72
C LYS A 436 13.16 13.66 -15.37
N ASN A 437 12.46 13.48 -14.25
CA ASN A 437 13.05 13.38 -12.92
C ASN A 437 13.23 11.90 -12.54
N GLU A 438 14.42 11.38 -12.79
CA GLU A 438 14.83 10.01 -12.44
C GLU A 438 14.95 9.76 -10.92
N GLN A 439 14.60 10.72 -10.08
CA GLN A 439 14.79 10.63 -8.63
C GLN A 439 13.50 10.21 -7.92
N MET A 440 13.63 9.21 -7.04
CA MET A 440 12.58 8.85 -6.07
C MET A 440 12.28 10.03 -5.15
N ILE A 441 11.01 10.25 -4.81
CA ILE A 441 10.57 11.34 -3.94
C ILE A 441 9.99 10.76 -2.64
N VAL A 442 10.46 11.26 -1.50
CA VAL A 442 9.87 10.95 -0.19
C VAL A 442 9.07 12.14 0.32
N SER A 443 7.82 11.88 0.72
CA SER A 443 6.89 12.82 1.32
C SER A 443 6.42 12.32 2.67
N TYR A 444 6.50 13.15 3.71
CA TYR A 444 5.91 12.84 5.02
C TYR A 444 4.60 13.58 5.23
N TYR A 445 3.56 12.84 5.61
CA TYR A 445 2.25 13.30 6.00
C TYR A 445 2.01 12.95 7.47
N PRO A 446 1.89 13.93 8.38
CA PRO A 446 1.71 13.62 9.77
C PRO A 446 0.28 13.18 10.06
N ASN A 447 0.13 12.64 11.26
CA ASN A 447 -1.18 12.42 11.84
C ASN A 447 -1.98 13.75 11.89
N PRO A 448 -3.13 13.85 11.22
CA PRO A 448 -3.95 15.06 11.20
C PRO A 448 -4.71 15.30 12.51
N THR A 449 -4.78 14.32 13.41
CA THR A 449 -5.50 14.45 14.68
C THR A 449 -4.64 14.88 15.85
N GLU A 450 -3.31 14.76 15.74
CA GLU A 450 -2.37 15.23 16.76
C GLU A 450 -1.79 16.60 16.40
N PRO A 451 -1.85 17.60 17.32
CA PRO A 451 -1.17 18.87 17.10
C PRO A 451 0.33 18.65 17.08
N GLN A 452 0.99 19.03 16.00
CA GLN A 452 2.45 19.00 15.96
C GLN A 452 3.03 20.07 16.90
N THR A 453 4.04 19.68 17.67
CA THR A 453 4.78 20.66 18.48
C THR A 453 5.41 21.72 17.57
N LEU A 454 5.45 22.97 18.05
CA LEU A 454 6.05 24.08 17.30
C LEU A 454 7.47 23.73 16.85
N ALA A 455 8.26 23.09 17.72
CA ALA A 455 9.60 22.60 17.42
C ALA A 455 9.63 21.62 16.24
N LYS A 456 8.70 20.65 16.18
CA LYS A 456 8.61 19.66 15.10
C LYS A 456 8.20 20.33 13.78
N MET A 457 7.23 21.25 13.82
CA MET A 457 6.85 22.06 12.66
C MET A 457 7.98 22.96 12.15
N THR A 458 8.73 23.59 13.06
CA THR A 458 9.84 24.50 12.72
C THR A 458 11.00 23.70 12.15
N THR A 459 11.28 22.52 12.71
CA THR A 459 12.29 21.58 12.22
C THR A 459 11.96 21.10 10.80
N TYR A 460 10.71 20.67 10.56
CA TYR A 460 10.29 20.28 9.21
C TYR A 460 10.29 21.45 8.22
N SER A 461 9.83 22.64 8.64
CA SER A 461 9.86 23.85 7.81
C SER A 461 11.30 24.26 7.46
N ALA A 462 12.21 24.22 8.43
CA ALA A 462 13.63 24.49 8.22
C ALA A 462 14.23 23.49 7.23
N TYR A 463 13.95 22.19 7.38
CA TYR A 463 14.44 21.17 6.43
C TYR A 463 13.82 21.29 5.04
N LYS A 464 12.55 21.73 4.92
CA LYS A 464 11.89 21.96 3.63
C LYS A 464 12.49 23.14 2.88
N HIS A 465 12.76 24.24 3.58
CA HIS A 465 13.18 25.50 2.95
C HIS A 465 14.70 25.65 2.86
N PHE A 466 15.46 25.00 3.75
CA PHE A 466 16.91 25.11 3.81
C PHE A 466 17.57 23.74 4.04
N PRO A 467 17.67 22.88 3.01
CA PRO A 467 18.26 21.54 3.15
C PRO A 467 19.69 21.54 3.71
N SER A 468 20.43 22.62 3.47
CA SER A 468 21.81 22.84 3.96
C SER A 468 21.92 22.94 5.48
N PHE A 469 20.84 23.28 6.20
CA PHE A 469 20.81 23.34 7.67
C PHE A 469 21.19 22.00 8.30
N GLU A 470 20.87 20.92 7.61
CA GLU A 470 21.11 19.56 8.07
C GLU A 470 22.60 19.18 8.03
N LYS A 471 23.33 19.68 7.04
CA LYS A 471 24.77 19.36 6.87
C LYS A 471 25.67 20.15 7.81
N CYS A 472 25.17 21.23 8.41
CA CYS A 472 25.97 22.13 9.24
C CYS A 472 25.53 22.07 10.71
N SER A 473 26.32 21.36 11.52
CA SER A 473 26.13 21.27 12.98
C SER A 473 26.17 22.64 13.66
N LEU A 474 26.93 23.60 13.11
CA LEU A 474 27.05 24.96 13.61
C LEU A 474 25.74 25.75 13.44
N LEU A 475 25.09 25.65 12.27
CA LEU A 475 23.82 26.31 11.97
C LEU A 475 22.69 25.80 12.88
N ARG A 476 22.64 24.50 13.16
CA ARG A 476 21.67 23.91 14.10
C ARG A 476 21.81 24.44 15.53
N ARG A 477 23.06 24.57 16.01
CA ARG A 477 23.36 25.17 17.31
C ARG A 477 22.99 26.65 17.37
N MET A 478 23.25 27.41 16.30
CA MET A 478 22.98 28.85 16.23
C MET A 478 21.48 29.20 16.19
N THR A 479 20.62 28.35 15.60
CA THR A 479 19.17 28.62 15.53
C THR A 479 18.36 28.09 16.71
N GLY A 480 19.01 27.56 17.75
CA GLY A 480 18.31 27.07 18.94
C GLY A 480 17.46 25.81 18.70
N ILE A 481 17.64 25.12 17.56
CA ILE A 481 17.08 23.77 17.36
C ILE A 481 17.99 22.82 18.14
N LEU A 482 17.78 22.79 19.46
CA LEU A 482 18.37 21.79 20.34
C LEU A 482 17.94 20.40 19.86
N ASP A 483 18.93 19.56 19.60
CA ASP A 483 18.72 18.16 19.24
C ASP A 483 18.29 17.42 20.53
N TRP A 484 16.98 17.33 20.77
CA TRP A 484 16.43 16.67 21.97
C TRP A 484 16.58 15.14 21.94
N LYS A 485 17.22 14.56 20.91
CA LYS A 485 17.40 13.10 20.77
C LYS A 485 18.86 12.63 20.74
N TRP A 486 19.84 13.53 20.76
CA TRP A 486 21.25 13.13 20.88
C TRP A 486 21.65 13.06 22.35
N THR A 487 21.39 11.92 23.00
CA THR A 487 22.21 11.50 24.14
C THR A 487 23.48 10.88 23.58
N VAL A 488 24.62 11.51 23.90
CA VAL A 488 25.99 10.98 23.68
C VAL A 488 26.14 9.63 24.36
#